data_AF-A0A433XKF3-F1
#
_entry.id   AF-A0A433XKF3-F1
#
_cell.length_a   1.000
_cell.length_b   1.000
_cell.length_c   1.000
_cell.angle_alpha   90.00
_cell.angle_beta   90.00
_cell.angle_gamma   90.00
#
_symmetry.space_group_name_H-M   'P 1'
#
loop_
_entity.id
_entity.type
_entity.pdbx_description
1 polymer ?
#
loop_
_entity_poly.entity_id
_entity_poly.type
_entity_poly.pdbx_seq_one_letter_code
_entity_poly.pdbx_strand_id
1 'polypeptide(L)'
;MPIRQNRYNDPALGAAFENIASMFAPPSAADTAAYATAQATREKAARLAQLFDNPEDPHFDRRNIAVGNYNPTQSFYAQDQNTETTRRGQDITAQTSIANNAADNQRSVVTSMFGPLGPGEIRPELPGEIAGQFGLPALAQVSGMAPVLSETQWQAGQNERLRQDGMITDEMILESALGERAPVQAVGPDGNPMFMSPGAAVRQGAQPAQPVGGRSAAEDQIARLSQQFIDTGLTGDAAEARNLAIGIVDNRYTVSRHPVTGEALVLDVATGRPVSRGGTGSVDPGEGAPEISPPGEMPFGQRFSNSPEAFGVGGALTGGINSVFDALGVGAPYPEVQQTQSDFAVLRESLLNDIGSAYNRQPPSWLLRNIEALTPRAGSALEGAGTAQSKLTAIGRQLSDELRTTQETLQGELSPANRQEVETRVIGLRAAIGRVADALNSFGGEVSPQTPSTGGPQVPEGATATNPETGARIIFRNGAWEPLQ
;
A
#
# COMPACT_ATOMS: atom_id res chain seq x y z
N MET A 1 -108.70 22.68 44.13
CA MET A 1 -107.63 23.16 45.02
C MET A 1 -106.34 23.20 44.23
N PRO A 2 -105.65 24.34 44.12
CA PRO A 2 -104.37 24.41 43.41
C PRO A 2 -103.28 23.70 44.24
N ILE A 3 -102.67 22.68 43.65
CA ILE A 3 -101.51 21.97 44.22
C ILE A 3 -100.35 22.97 44.23
N ARG A 4 -99.81 23.28 45.42
CA ARG A 4 -98.66 24.16 45.58
C ARG A 4 -97.47 23.56 44.83
N GLN A 5 -96.93 24.33 43.89
CA GLN A 5 -95.76 23.97 43.10
C GLN A 5 -94.60 23.63 44.06
N ASN A 6 -94.10 22.41 43.95
CA ASN A 6 -93.17 21.83 44.90
C ASN A 6 -91.83 22.58 44.84
N ARG A 7 -91.46 23.30 45.92
CA ARG A 7 -90.22 24.10 46.02
C ARG A 7 -88.93 23.27 46.02
N TYR A 8 -89.03 21.95 45.93
CA TYR A 8 -87.91 21.03 45.86
C TYR A 8 -87.29 20.90 44.46
N ASN A 9 -87.83 21.58 43.44
CA ASN A 9 -87.33 21.52 42.07
C ASN A 9 -86.64 22.84 41.65
N ASP A 10 -85.81 23.41 42.54
CA ASP A 10 -84.99 24.57 42.23
C ASP A 10 -83.67 24.12 41.54
N PRO A 11 -83.44 24.44 40.26
CA PRO A 11 -82.23 24.03 39.55
C PRO A 11 -80.94 24.59 40.17
N ALA A 12 -81.00 25.68 40.94
CA ALA A 12 -79.84 26.22 41.65
C ALA A 12 -79.42 25.32 42.84
N LEU A 13 -80.40 24.72 43.55
CA LEU A 13 -80.12 23.73 44.58
C LEU A 13 -79.55 22.45 43.97
N GLY A 14 -80.07 22.01 42.81
CA GLY A 14 -79.53 20.88 42.06
C GLY A 14 -78.05 21.06 41.69
N ALA A 15 -77.69 22.21 41.11
CA ALA A 15 -76.30 22.52 40.76
C ALA A 15 -75.37 22.61 42.00
N ALA A 16 -75.87 23.12 43.13
CA ALA A 16 -75.10 23.15 44.37
C ALA A 16 -74.82 21.73 44.91
N PHE A 17 -75.80 20.82 44.86
CA PHE A 17 -75.60 19.43 45.25
C PHE A 17 -74.72 18.65 44.26
N GLU A 18 -74.78 18.93 42.96
CA GLU A 18 -73.87 18.33 41.97
C GLU A 18 -72.40 18.74 42.18
N ASN A 19 -72.14 20.00 42.53
CA ASN A 19 -70.79 20.47 42.86
C ASN A 19 -70.26 19.86 44.17
N ILE A 20 -71.12 19.64 45.17
CA ILE A 20 -70.71 18.96 46.40
C ILE A 20 -70.49 17.46 46.12
N ALA A 21 -71.38 16.84 45.34
CA ALA A 21 -71.24 15.44 44.95
C ALA A 21 -69.98 15.18 44.12
N SER A 22 -69.54 16.13 43.28
CA SER A 22 -68.28 16.00 42.53
C SER A 22 -67.02 16.14 43.40
N MET A 23 -67.09 16.85 44.53
CA MET A 23 -65.98 16.88 45.51
C MET A 23 -65.82 15.57 46.29
N PHE A 24 -66.91 14.80 46.45
CA PHE A 24 -66.90 13.48 47.09
C PHE A 24 -66.91 12.32 46.08
N ALA A 25 -66.97 12.63 44.79
CA ALA A 25 -66.82 11.61 43.76
C ALA A 25 -65.43 10.99 43.90
N PRO A 26 -65.31 9.66 43.73
CA PRO A 26 -64.00 9.03 43.75
C PRO A 26 -63.12 9.67 42.67
N PRO A 27 -61.80 9.76 42.90
CA PRO A 27 -60.87 10.32 41.92
C PRO A 27 -61.06 9.62 40.58
N SER A 28 -61.05 10.40 39.50
CA SER A 28 -61.22 9.84 38.17
C SER A 28 -60.08 8.87 37.83
N ALA A 29 -60.27 8.00 36.85
CA ALA A 29 -59.18 7.12 36.39
C ALA A 29 -57.94 7.92 35.91
N ALA A 30 -58.14 9.15 35.44
CA ALA A 30 -57.06 10.06 35.10
C ALA A 30 -56.30 10.55 36.34
N ASP A 31 -57.02 10.91 37.41
CA ASP A 31 -56.41 11.36 38.68
C ASP A 31 -55.62 10.23 39.36
N THR A 32 -56.13 9.00 39.33
CA THR A 32 -55.41 7.84 39.89
C THR A 32 -54.17 7.50 39.07
N ALA A 33 -54.22 7.59 37.74
CA ALA A 33 -53.05 7.42 36.87
C ALA A 33 -52.00 8.54 37.08
N ALA A 34 -52.45 9.78 37.27
CA ALA A 34 -51.57 10.91 37.59
C ALA A 34 -50.89 10.71 38.95
N TYR A 35 -51.62 10.23 39.96
CA TYR A 35 -51.06 9.92 41.27
C TYR A 35 -50.03 8.80 41.21
N ALA A 36 -50.33 7.71 40.49
CA ALA A 36 -49.40 6.60 40.28
C ALA A 36 -48.11 7.06 39.57
N THR A 37 -48.25 7.91 38.55
CA THR A 37 -47.10 8.50 37.84
C THR A 37 -46.27 9.42 38.74
N ALA A 38 -46.93 10.23 39.56
CA ALA A 38 -46.25 11.10 40.53
C ALA A 38 -45.50 10.29 41.58
N GLN A 39 -46.08 9.20 42.08
CA GLN A 39 -45.42 8.29 43.02
C GLN A 39 -44.20 7.61 42.38
N ALA A 40 -44.34 7.07 41.16
CA ALA A 40 -43.22 6.48 40.42
C ALA A 40 -42.07 7.48 40.20
N THR A 41 -42.41 8.74 39.91
CA THR A 41 -41.43 9.83 39.77
C THR A 41 -40.74 10.14 41.09
N ARG A 42 -41.46 10.19 42.21
CA ARG A 42 -40.88 10.40 43.55
C ARG A 42 -39.97 9.25 43.97
N GLU A 43 -40.35 8.01 43.71
CA GLU A 43 -39.52 6.83 44.00
C GLU A 43 -38.24 6.83 43.16
N LYS A 44 -38.33 7.19 41.88
CA LYS A 44 -37.15 7.36 41.02
C LYS A 44 -36.23 8.46 41.55
N ALA A 45 -36.78 9.61 41.94
CA ALA A 45 -36.01 10.71 42.51
C ALA A 45 -35.34 10.31 43.83
N ALA A 46 -36.01 9.54 44.69
CA ALA A 46 -35.44 9.05 45.95
C ALA A 46 -34.27 8.06 45.71
N ARG A 47 -34.40 7.14 44.74
CA ARG A 47 -33.31 6.23 44.36
C ARG A 47 -32.11 6.97 43.78
N LEU A 48 -32.36 8.02 42.99
CA LEU A 48 -31.31 8.90 42.47
C LEU A 48 -30.62 9.67 43.60
N ALA A 49 -31.36 10.21 44.56
CA ALA A 49 -30.79 10.89 45.72
C ALA A 49 -29.86 9.95 46.52
N GLN A 50 -30.32 8.74 46.84
CA GLN A 50 -29.51 7.72 47.53
C GLN A 50 -28.25 7.32 46.77
N LEU A 51 -28.29 7.33 45.43
CA LEU A 51 -27.14 7.05 44.60
C LEU A 51 -26.08 8.15 44.70
N PHE A 52 -26.49 9.42 44.76
CA PHE A 52 -25.59 10.57 44.85
C PHE A 52 -25.15 10.90 46.28
N ASP A 53 -25.79 10.35 47.31
CA ASP A 53 -25.37 10.52 48.71
C ASP A 53 -24.00 9.89 49.01
N ASN A 54 -23.57 8.89 48.23
CA ASN A 54 -22.25 8.28 48.37
C ASN A 54 -21.63 7.97 46.99
N PRO A 55 -21.01 8.99 46.33
CA PRO A 55 -20.39 8.81 45.02
C PRO A 55 -19.15 7.90 45.06
N GLU A 56 -18.57 7.65 46.23
CA GLU A 56 -17.40 6.78 46.41
C GLU A 56 -17.77 5.31 46.68
N ASP A 57 -19.05 4.94 46.64
CA ASP A 57 -19.47 3.54 46.80
C ASP A 57 -18.82 2.66 45.71
N PRO A 58 -18.08 1.58 46.06
CA PRO A 58 -17.53 0.63 45.09
C PRO A 58 -18.59 -0.02 44.16
N HIS A 59 -19.86 0.06 44.53
CA HIS A 59 -21.00 -0.41 43.74
C HIS A 59 -21.76 0.69 43.00
N PHE A 60 -21.24 1.93 42.99
CA PHE A 60 -21.87 3.08 42.33
C PHE A 60 -22.29 2.76 40.89
N ASP A 61 -21.40 2.20 40.08
CA ASP A 61 -21.68 1.81 38.69
C ASP A 61 -22.81 0.78 38.57
N ARG A 62 -22.81 -0.26 39.41
CA ARG A 62 -23.85 -1.30 39.39
C ARG A 62 -25.21 -0.73 39.76
N ARG A 63 -25.26 0.17 40.74
CA ARG A 63 -26.49 0.86 41.13
C ARG A 63 -26.96 1.80 40.01
N ASN A 64 -26.06 2.52 39.36
CA ASN A 64 -26.36 3.41 38.24
C ASN A 64 -26.95 2.65 37.03
N ILE A 65 -26.39 1.47 36.71
CA ILE A 65 -26.92 0.57 35.68
C ILE A 65 -28.32 0.05 36.09
N ALA A 66 -28.50 -0.37 37.35
CA ALA A 66 -29.76 -0.91 37.83
C ALA A 66 -30.92 0.11 37.82
N VAL A 67 -30.63 1.41 37.98
CA VAL A 67 -31.62 2.48 37.85
C VAL A 67 -31.80 2.98 36.42
N GLY A 68 -31.08 2.40 35.45
CA GLY A 68 -31.18 2.71 34.02
C GLY A 68 -30.57 4.05 33.60
N ASN A 69 -29.68 4.62 34.43
CA ASN A 69 -29.00 5.87 34.11
C ASN A 69 -27.82 5.65 33.15
N TYR A 70 -27.11 4.53 33.28
CA TYR A 70 -25.99 4.15 32.42
C TYR A 70 -26.28 2.88 31.64
N ASN A 71 -25.83 2.85 30.39
CA ASN A 71 -25.63 1.60 29.70
C ASN A 71 -24.42 0.87 30.34
N PRO A 72 -24.47 -0.44 30.59
CA PRO A 72 -23.34 -1.20 31.11
C PRO A 72 -21.98 -0.91 30.44
N THR A 73 -21.99 -0.62 29.13
CA THR A 73 -20.79 -0.31 28.34
C THR A 73 -20.20 1.08 28.61
N GLN A 74 -20.94 1.96 29.27
CA GLN A 74 -20.53 3.34 29.58
C GLN A 74 -20.09 3.53 31.04
N SER A 75 -20.20 2.49 31.87
CA SER A 75 -19.78 2.51 33.28
C SER A 75 -18.29 2.86 33.41
N PHE A 76 -17.89 3.46 34.54
CA PHE A 76 -16.48 3.78 34.80
C PHE A 76 -15.62 2.52 34.73
N TYR A 77 -16.08 1.42 35.32
CA TYR A 77 -15.41 0.13 35.23
C TYR A 77 -15.20 -0.34 33.77
N ALA A 78 -16.21 -0.20 32.91
CA ALA A 78 -16.06 -0.56 31.49
C ALA A 78 -15.07 0.36 30.76
N GLN A 79 -15.06 1.66 31.07
CA GLN A 79 -14.10 2.60 30.50
C GLN A 79 -12.67 2.30 30.97
N ASP A 80 -12.49 1.94 32.25
CA ASP A 80 -11.19 1.53 32.80
C ASP A 80 -10.69 0.26 32.14
N GLN A 81 -11.53 -0.78 31.98
CA GLN A 81 -11.15 -1.99 31.26
C GLN A 81 -10.81 -1.73 29.79
N ASN A 82 -11.56 -0.86 29.11
CA ASN A 82 -11.27 -0.46 27.74
C ASN A 82 -9.93 0.28 27.64
N THR A 83 -9.64 1.15 28.61
CA THR A 83 -8.38 1.88 28.71
C THR A 83 -7.21 0.93 28.99
N GLU A 84 -7.37 -0.03 29.91
CA GLU A 84 -6.37 -1.04 30.21
C GLU A 84 -6.09 -1.96 29.03
N THR A 85 -7.14 -2.41 28.33
CA THR A 85 -7.03 -3.20 27.10
C THR A 85 -6.31 -2.42 26.00
N THR A 86 -6.63 -1.14 25.85
CA THR A 86 -5.98 -0.25 24.89
C THR A 86 -4.50 -0.07 25.22
N ARG A 87 -4.18 0.20 26.50
CA ARG A 87 -2.80 0.34 26.99
C ARG A 87 -1.99 -0.93 26.74
N ARG A 88 -2.55 -2.10 27.08
CA ARG A 88 -1.90 -3.39 26.79
C ARG A 88 -1.66 -3.60 25.30
N GLY A 89 -2.62 -3.21 24.45
CA GLY A 89 -2.46 -3.28 22.99
C GLY A 89 -1.34 -2.39 22.46
N GLN A 90 -1.22 -1.17 23.00
CA GLN A 90 -0.14 -0.24 22.69
C GLN A 90 1.21 -0.79 23.15
N ASP A 91 1.30 -1.33 24.38
CA ASP A 91 2.52 -1.92 24.94
C ASP A 91 3.02 -3.10 24.08
N ILE A 92 2.13 -4.02 23.70
CA ILE A 92 2.47 -5.16 22.84
C ILE A 92 2.94 -4.69 21.45
N THR A 93 2.28 -3.67 20.90
CA THR A 93 2.63 -3.13 19.58
C THR A 93 4.01 -2.46 19.62
N ALA A 94 4.29 -1.69 20.67
CA ALA A 94 5.60 -1.07 20.89
C ALA A 94 6.70 -2.12 21.06
N GLN A 95 6.46 -3.15 21.88
CA GLN A 95 7.40 -4.26 22.08
C GLN A 95 7.69 -5.00 20.76
N THR A 96 6.65 -5.28 19.98
CA THR A 96 6.79 -5.93 18.67
C THR A 96 7.60 -5.05 17.70
N SER A 97 7.35 -3.73 17.68
CA SER A 97 8.10 -2.81 16.85
C SER A 97 9.58 -2.74 17.24
N ILE A 98 9.90 -2.72 18.53
CA ILE A 98 11.28 -2.76 19.02
C ILE A 98 11.97 -4.05 18.58
N ALA A 99 11.30 -5.20 18.71
CA ALA A 99 11.83 -6.50 18.29
C ALA A 99 12.07 -6.58 16.77
N ASN A 100 11.11 -6.12 15.96
CA ASN A 100 11.23 -6.10 14.50
C ASN A 100 12.34 -5.16 14.06
N ASN A 101 12.41 -3.95 14.61
CA ASN A 101 13.48 -3.00 14.27
C ASN A 101 14.86 -3.57 14.62
N ALA A 102 14.99 -4.30 15.75
CA ALA A 102 16.23 -4.97 16.11
C ALA A 102 16.59 -6.07 15.09
N ALA A 103 15.62 -6.91 14.70
CA ALA A 103 15.81 -7.97 13.71
C ALA A 103 16.11 -7.42 12.30
N ASP A 104 15.47 -6.33 11.90
CA ASP A 104 15.70 -5.68 10.61
C ASP A 104 17.06 -5.01 10.55
N ASN A 105 17.50 -4.37 11.64
CA ASN A 105 18.86 -3.83 11.74
C ASN A 105 19.89 -4.97 11.63
N GLN A 106 19.68 -6.09 12.32
CA GLN A 106 20.52 -7.28 12.18
C GLN A 106 20.55 -7.79 10.74
N ARG A 107 19.38 -7.93 10.11
CA ARG A 107 19.26 -8.41 8.73
C ARG A 107 19.93 -7.46 7.75
N SER A 108 19.74 -6.16 7.89
CA SER A 108 20.34 -5.13 7.04
C SER A 108 21.86 -5.15 7.13
N VAL A 109 22.43 -5.26 8.34
CA VAL A 109 23.87 -5.43 8.55
C VAL A 109 24.35 -6.71 7.89
N VAL A 110 23.65 -7.83 8.05
CA VAL A 110 24.02 -9.10 7.42
C VAL A 110 23.92 -9.01 5.89
N THR A 111 22.84 -8.49 5.32
CA THR A 111 22.67 -8.41 3.87
C THR A 111 23.68 -7.46 3.22
N SER A 112 23.96 -6.31 3.85
CA SER A 112 24.98 -5.37 3.35
C SER A 112 26.40 -5.92 3.49
N MET A 113 26.71 -6.65 4.56
CA MET A 113 28.03 -7.22 4.78
C MET A 113 28.24 -8.51 3.98
N PHE A 114 27.24 -9.37 3.82
CA PHE A 114 27.38 -10.68 3.16
C PHE A 114 26.90 -10.70 1.71
N GLY A 115 26.61 -9.54 1.12
CA GLY A 115 26.39 -9.43 -0.32
C GLY A 115 27.61 -9.90 -1.12
N PRO A 116 27.42 -10.32 -2.40
CA PRO A 116 28.53 -10.66 -3.28
C PRO A 116 29.42 -9.44 -3.49
N LEU A 117 30.71 -9.57 -3.19
CA LEU A 117 31.71 -8.54 -3.46
C LEU A 117 32.05 -8.51 -4.94
N GLY A 118 32.03 -7.32 -5.53
CA GLY A 118 32.52 -7.09 -6.88
C GLY A 118 34.03 -7.29 -7.01
N PRO A 119 34.57 -7.40 -8.24
CA PRO A 119 36.00 -7.48 -8.46
C PRO A 119 36.74 -6.24 -7.92
N GLY A 120 37.73 -6.46 -7.06
CA GLY A 120 38.51 -5.39 -6.40
C GLY A 120 37.83 -4.73 -5.20
N GLU A 121 36.60 -5.12 -4.83
CA GLU A 121 35.95 -4.63 -3.62
C GLU A 121 36.52 -5.34 -2.38
N ILE A 122 36.68 -4.58 -1.31
CA ILE A 122 37.14 -5.10 -0.01
C ILE A 122 36.04 -4.82 1.00
N ARG A 123 35.58 -5.89 1.65
CA ARG A 123 34.74 -5.76 2.84
C ARG A 123 35.62 -5.51 4.06
N PRO A 124 35.46 -4.38 4.76
CA PRO A 124 36.18 -4.12 6.00
C PRO A 124 35.91 -5.18 7.06
N GLU A 125 36.86 -5.38 7.97
CA GLU A 125 36.63 -6.17 9.18
C GLU A 125 35.51 -5.52 10.01
N LEU A 126 34.64 -6.33 10.61
CA LEU A 126 33.68 -5.89 11.61
C LEU A 126 34.20 -6.31 12.98
N PRO A 127 34.79 -5.39 13.77
CA PRO A 127 35.32 -5.70 15.10
C PRO A 127 34.24 -6.30 16.00
N GLY A 128 34.63 -7.24 16.86
CA GLY A 128 33.69 -7.92 17.77
C GLY A 128 32.93 -6.98 18.69
N GLU A 129 33.52 -5.83 19.06
CA GLU A 129 32.86 -4.80 19.86
C GLU A 129 31.67 -4.17 19.13
N ILE A 130 31.81 -3.89 17.83
CA ILE A 130 30.73 -3.34 17.00
C ILE A 130 29.71 -4.43 16.66
N ALA A 131 30.19 -5.62 16.27
CA ALA A 131 29.32 -6.75 15.97
C ALA A 131 28.45 -7.16 17.17
N GLY A 132 29.02 -7.10 18.38
CA GLY A 132 28.34 -7.41 19.64
C GLY A 132 27.17 -6.48 19.95
N GLN A 133 27.22 -5.20 19.53
CA GLN A 133 26.09 -4.27 19.68
C GLN A 133 24.84 -4.71 18.91
N PHE A 134 25.04 -5.52 17.86
CA PHE A 134 23.97 -6.09 17.04
C PHE A 134 23.77 -7.58 17.30
N GLY A 135 24.44 -8.18 18.30
CA GLY A 135 24.35 -9.61 18.58
C GLY A 135 24.97 -10.52 17.50
N LEU A 136 25.92 -9.99 16.73
CA LEU A 136 26.64 -10.72 15.68
C LEU A 136 28.06 -11.11 16.14
N PRO A 137 28.65 -12.20 15.63
CA PRO A 137 30.06 -12.51 15.85
C PRO A 137 30.96 -11.54 15.07
N ALA A 138 32.22 -11.40 15.50
CA ALA A 138 33.22 -10.65 14.75
C ALA A 138 33.39 -11.23 13.33
N LEU A 139 33.50 -10.35 12.33
CA LEU A 139 33.67 -10.77 10.93
C LEU A 139 35.02 -10.29 10.42
N ALA A 140 35.80 -11.23 9.89
CA ALA A 140 37.08 -10.91 9.26
C ALA A 140 36.87 -10.10 7.97
N GLN A 141 37.89 -9.31 7.63
CA GLN A 141 38.01 -8.68 6.32
C GLN A 141 37.99 -9.73 5.22
N VAL A 142 37.22 -9.49 4.16
CA VAL A 142 37.18 -10.37 2.97
C VAL A 142 37.38 -9.51 1.73
N SER A 143 38.33 -9.92 0.89
CA SER A 143 38.51 -9.33 -0.44
C SER A 143 37.65 -10.08 -1.44
N GLY A 144 36.99 -9.33 -2.32
CA GLY A 144 36.35 -9.86 -3.50
C GLY A 144 37.37 -10.45 -4.47
N MET A 145 36.86 -10.94 -5.61
CA MET A 145 37.70 -11.46 -6.69
C MET A 145 38.71 -10.39 -7.12
N ALA A 146 39.93 -10.77 -7.48
CA ALA A 146 40.89 -9.80 -7.99
C ALA A 146 40.29 -9.05 -9.18
N PRO A 147 40.47 -7.72 -9.28
CA PRO A 147 39.93 -6.95 -10.39
C PRO A 147 40.45 -7.55 -11.70
N VAL A 148 39.54 -7.77 -12.65
CA VAL A 148 39.94 -8.13 -14.01
C VAL A 148 40.75 -6.95 -14.53
N LEU A 149 42.01 -7.20 -14.89
CA LEU A 149 42.88 -6.18 -15.47
C LEU A 149 42.13 -5.56 -16.66
N SER A 150 42.03 -4.24 -16.69
CA SER A 150 41.50 -3.58 -17.87
C SER A 150 42.35 -3.93 -19.09
N GLU A 151 41.78 -3.90 -20.29
CA GLU A 151 42.54 -4.16 -21.53
C GLU A 151 43.85 -3.35 -21.57
N THR A 152 43.81 -2.09 -21.13
CA THR A 152 44.99 -1.23 -21.03
C THR A 152 46.00 -1.72 -19.99
N GLN A 153 45.55 -2.17 -18.81
CA GLN A 153 46.45 -2.73 -17.79
C GLN A 153 47.04 -4.07 -18.21
N TRP A 154 46.25 -4.90 -18.88
CA TRP A 154 46.70 -6.15 -19.47
C TRP A 154 47.76 -5.91 -20.54
N GLN A 155 47.48 -5.00 -21.49
CA GLN A 155 48.42 -4.58 -22.53
C GLN A 155 49.69 -3.97 -21.94
N ALA A 156 49.58 -3.10 -20.94
CA ALA A 156 50.74 -2.54 -20.25
C ALA A 156 51.58 -3.64 -19.58
N GLY A 157 50.94 -4.60 -18.90
CA GLY A 157 51.63 -5.75 -18.31
C GLY A 157 52.25 -6.69 -19.34
N GLN A 158 51.60 -6.85 -20.50
CA GLN A 158 52.15 -7.62 -21.62
C GLN A 158 53.36 -6.92 -22.25
N ASN A 159 53.27 -5.60 -22.49
CA ASN A 159 54.36 -4.80 -23.01
C ASN A 159 55.56 -4.83 -22.06
N GLU A 160 55.34 -4.73 -20.75
CA GLU A 160 56.42 -4.83 -19.77
C GLU A 160 57.08 -6.21 -19.78
N ARG A 161 56.32 -7.31 -19.92
CA ARG A 161 56.89 -8.66 -20.07
C ARG A 161 57.73 -8.79 -21.35
N LEU A 162 57.20 -8.32 -22.48
CA LEU A 162 57.92 -8.34 -23.75
C LEU A 162 59.19 -7.49 -23.71
N ARG A 163 59.16 -6.38 -22.96
CA ARG A 163 60.33 -5.51 -22.72
C ARG A 163 61.39 -6.24 -21.89
N GLN A 164 60.99 -6.90 -20.80
CA GLN A 164 61.89 -7.68 -19.94
C GLN A 164 62.51 -8.88 -20.67
N ASP A 165 61.73 -9.52 -21.55
CA ASP A 165 62.20 -10.61 -22.41
C ASP A 165 63.05 -10.13 -23.61
N GLY A 166 63.24 -8.81 -23.75
CA GLY A 166 64.02 -8.20 -24.83
C GLY A 166 63.39 -8.30 -26.22
N MET A 167 62.09 -8.63 -26.30
CA MET A 167 61.37 -8.79 -27.56
C MET A 167 60.86 -7.46 -28.13
N ILE A 168 60.65 -6.45 -27.30
CA ILE A 168 60.32 -5.08 -27.72
C ILE A 168 61.19 -4.07 -26.97
N THR A 169 61.52 -2.95 -27.63
CA THR A 169 62.27 -1.84 -27.02
C THR A 169 61.33 -0.70 -26.61
N ASP A 170 61.83 0.22 -25.77
CA ASP A 170 61.09 1.41 -25.34
C ASP A 170 60.64 2.26 -26.54
N GLU A 171 61.44 2.34 -27.61
CA GLU A 171 61.04 3.01 -28.86
C GLU A 171 59.84 2.37 -29.55
N MET A 172 59.73 1.04 -29.55
CA MET A 172 58.62 0.32 -30.17
C MET A 172 57.30 0.53 -29.40
N ILE A 173 57.38 0.60 -28.07
CA ILE A 173 56.23 0.93 -27.21
C ILE A 173 55.78 2.38 -27.47
N LEU A 174 56.73 3.30 -27.62
CA LEU A 174 56.43 4.70 -27.95
C LEU A 174 55.75 4.83 -29.31
N GLU A 175 56.18 4.07 -30.31
CA GLU A 175 55.61 4.08 -31.67
C GLU A 175 54.18 3.51 -31.70
N SER A 176 53.90 2.46 -30.92
CA SER A 176 52.55 1.93 -30.69
C SER A 176 51.63 2.95 -30.00
N ALA A 177 52.12 3.61 -28.94
CA ALA A 177 51.35 4.59 -28.17
C ALA A 177 51.07 5.90 -28.94
N LEU A 178 51.99 6.31 -29.81
CA LEU A 178 51.84 7.49 -30.68
C LEU A 178 50.93 7.26 -31.89
N GLY A 179 50.42 6.05 -32.07
CA GLY A 179 49.17 5.76 -32.78
C GLY A 179 49.32 5.23 -34.20
N GLU A 180 48.77 4.03 -34.43
CA GLU A 180 48.32 3.51 -35.73
C GLU A 180 47.04 4.21 -36.26
N ARG A 181 46.50 5.20 -35.53
CA ARG A 181 45.25 5.86 -35.91
C ARG A 181 45.49 6.92 -36.96
N ALA A 182 45.31 6.46 -38.19
CA ALA A 182 45.32 7.16 -39.47
C ALA A 182 46.70 7.74 -39.84
N PRO A 183 47.24 7.38 -41.02
CA PRO A 183 48.42 8.06 -41.51
C PRO A 183 48.12 9.56 -41.62
N VAL A 184 48.97 10.39 -41.02
CA VAL A 184 48.89 11.83 -41.19
C VAL A 184 49.47 12.17 -42.55
N GLN A 185 48.72 12.96 -43.33
CA GLN A 185 49.25 13.52 -44.55
C GLN A 185 50.23 14.63 -44.14
N ALA A 186 51.52 14.33 -44.26
CA ALA A 186 52.60 15.24 -43.89
C ALA A 186 53.49 15.49 -45.10
N VAL A 187 54.12 16.65 -45.14
CA VAL A 187 55.03 17.03 -46.22
C VAL A 187 56.34 16.28 -46.00
N GLY A 188 56.62 15.30 -46.86
CA GLY A 188 57.87 14.55 -46.84
C GLY A 188 59.07 15.44 -47.19
N PRO A 189 60.31 14.94 -47.02
CA PRO A 189 61.53 15.69 -47.31
C PRO A 189 61.62 16.19 -48.76
N ASP A 190 60.89 15.56 -49.68
CA ASP A 190 60.80 15.93 -51.09
C ASP A 190 59.78 17.07 -51.36
N GLY A 191 59.16 17.63 -50.32
CA GLY A 191 58.17 18.71 -50.43
C GLY A 191 56.76 18.26 -50.84
N ASN A 192 56.55 16.97 -51.08
CA ASN A 192 55.27 16.41 -51.50
C ASN A 192 54.50 15.80 -50.32
N PRO A 193 53.15 15.92 -50.28
CA PRO A 193 52.34 15.30 -49.25
C PRO A 193 52.39 13.78 -49.39
N MET A 194 52.81 13.11 -48.33
CA MET A 194 52.77 11.65 -48.22
C MET A 194 52.14 11.23 -46.90
N PHE A 195 51.51 10.06 -46.93
CA PHE A 195 50.89 9.46 -45.76
C PHE A 195 51.98 8.76 -44.94
N MET A 196 52.22 9.24 -43.73
CA MET A 196 53.18 8.63 -42.81
C MET A 196 52.54 8.45 -41.43
N SER A 197 53.01 7.50 -40.63
CA SER A 197 52.51 7.36 -39.26
C SER A 197 52.83 8.64 -38.47
N PRO A 198 52.01 9.04 -37.50
CA PRO A 198 52.30 10.18 -36.64
C PRO A 198 53.71 10.15 -36.03
N GLY A 199 54.18 8.97 -35.62
CA GLY A 199 55.55 8.77 -35.12
C GLY A 199 56.64 9.00 -36.18
N ALA A 200 56.42 8.58 -37.42
CA ALA A 200 57.32 8.87 -38.54
C ALA A 200 57.36 10.38 -38.86
N ALA A 201 56.22 11.06 -38.82
CA ALA A 201 56.13 12.51 -39.06
C ALA A 201 56.93 13.33 -38.04
N VAL A 202 56.83 12.98 -36.75
CA VAL A 202 57.58 13.67 -35.69
C VAL A 202 59.08 13.42 -35.83
N ARG A 203 59.52 12.18 -36.11
CA ARG A 203 60.95 11.87 -36.31
C ARG A 203 61.56 12.59 -37.50
N GLN A 204 60.78 12.81 -38.56
CA GLN A 204 61.24 13.49 -39.78
C GLN A 204 61.04 15.00 -39.74
N GLY A 205 60.45 15.55 -38.67
CA GLY A 205 60.10 16.97 -38.59
C GLY A 205 59.12 17.42 -39.68
N ALA A 206 58.28 16.50 -40.17
CA ALA A 206 57.41 16.73 -41.31
C ALA A 206 56.30 17.73 -40.95
N GLN A 207 56.07 18.73 -41.80
CA GLN A 207 55.02 19.71 -41.58
C GLN A 207 53.64 19.15 -41.98
N PRO A 208 52.56 19.49 -41.25
CA PRO A 208 51.21 19.04 -41.59
C PRO A 208 50.78 19.57 -42.97
N ALA A 209 50.25 18.71 -43.83
CA ALA A 209 49.72 19.14 -45.12
C ALA A 209 48.48 20.03 -44.92
N GLN A 210 48.43 21.18 -45.60
CA GLN A 210 47.27 22.07 -45.53
C GLN A 210 46.05 21.39 -46.18
N PRO A 211 44.89 21.31 -45.49
CA PRO A 211 43.70 20.68 -46.04
C PRO A 211 43.16 21.49 -47.22
N VAL A 212 43.11 20.87 -48.39
CA VAL A 212 42.56 21.48 -49.61
C VAL A 212 41.03 21.35 -49.57
N GLY A 213 40.34 22.42 -49.15
CA GLY A 213 38.94 22.72 -49.51
C GLY A 213 37.82 21.81 -48.96
N GLY A 214 37.92 21.32 -47.73
CA GLY A 214 36.87 20.49 -47.10
C GLY A 214 35.98 21.26 -46.12
N ARG A 215 34.70 20.89 -46.06
CA ARG A 215 33.64 21.38 -45.16
C ARG A 215 34.12 21.63 -43.72
N SER A 216 33.52 22.62 -43.06
CA SER A 216 33.86 22.92 -41.67
C SER A 216 33.44 21.76 -40.75
N ALA A 217 34.15 21.55 -39.63
CA ALA A 217 33.81 20.51 -38.65
C ALA A 217 32.36 20.60 -38.14
N ALA A 218 31.78 21.81 -38.15
CA ALA A 218 30.38 22.05 -37.80
C ALA A 218 29.41 21.45 -38.84
N GLU A 219 29.71 21.54 -40.14
CA GLU A 219 28.88 20.96 -41.20
C GLU A 219 28.86 19.43 -41.13
N ASP A 220 29.98 18.80 -40.81
CA ASP A 220 30.06 17.35 -40.62
C ASP A 220 29.30 16.90 -39.37
N GLN A 221 29.27 17.72 -38.32
CA GLN A 221 28.46 17.46 -37.13
C GLN A 221 26.96 17.61 -37.42
N ILE A 222 26.56 18.65 -38.15
CA ILE A 222 25.17 18.86 -38.58
C ILE A 222 24.69 17.69 -39.45
N ALA A 223 25.52 17.22 -40.39
CA ALA A 223 25.18 16.08 -41.24
C ALA A 223 24.96 14.79 -40.44
N ARG A 224 25.82 14.50 -39.45
CA ARG A 224 25.67 13.31 -38.58
C ARG A 224 24.41 13.37 -37.72
N LEU A 225 24.14 14.50 -37.07
CA LEU A 225 22.95 14.66 -36.23
C LEU A 225 21.67 14.60 -37.05
N SER A 226 21.65 15.23 -38.23
CA SER A 226 20.50 15.18 -39.13
C SER A 226 20.17 13.74 -39.54
N GLN A 227 21.17 12.93 -39.87
CA GLN A 227 20.94 11.52 -40.22
C GLN A 227 20.42 10.73 -39.01
N GLN A 228 21.00 10.96 -37.82
CA GLN A 228 20.57 10.28 -36.59
C GLN A 228 19.10 10.57 -36.23
N PHE A 229 18.58 11.77 -36.48
CA PHE A 229 17.17 12.09 -36.21
C PHE A 229 16.20 11.40 -37.16
N ILE A 230 16.62 11.19 -38.41
CA ILE A 230 15.85 10.41 -39.39
C ILE A 230 15.85 8.93 -38.98
N ASP A 231 17.03 8.38 -38.64
CA ASP A 231 17.18 6.96 -38.30
C ASP A 231 16.46 6.59 -36.99
N THR A 232 16.36 7.52 -36.04
CA THR A 232 15.66 7.32 -34.76
C THR A 232 14.15 7.57 -34.84
N GLY A 233 13.64 7.99 -36.00
CA GLY A 233 12.23 8.31 -36.19
C GLY A 233 11.78 9.58 -35.47
N LEU A 234 12.72 10.42 -35.03
CA LEU A 234 12.41 11.68 -34.35
C LEU A 234 11.70 12.66 -35.30
N THR A 235 12.10 12.66 -36.56
CA THR A 235 11.37 13.30 -37.68
C THR A 235 11.60 12.50 -38.96
N GLY A 236 10.59 12.47 -39.83
CA GLY A 236 10.69 11.89 -41.17
C GLY A 236 11.12 12.89 -42.25
N ASP A 237 11.22 14.18 -41.91
CA ASP A 237 11.60 15.25 -42.84
C ASP A 237 13.09 15.62 -42.68
N ALA A 238 13.85 15.45 -43.75
CA ALA A 238 15.27 15.80 -43.78
C ALA A 238 15.53 17.30 -43.55
N ALA A 239 14.60 18.18 -43.94
CA ALA A 239 14.71 19.60 -43.69
C ALA A 239 14.53 19.94 -42.20
N GLU A 240 13.56 19.31 -41.54
CA GLU A 240 13.34 19.45 -40.09
C GLU A 240 14.53 18.87 -39.30
N ALA A 241 15.02 17.69 -39.69
CA ALA A 241 16.18 17.05 -39.07
C ALA A 241 17.43 17.95 -39.11
N ARG A 242 17.66 18.61 -40.26
CA ARG A 242 18.77 19.55 -40.42
C ARG A 242 18.59 20.80 -39.56
N ASN A 243 17.37 21.34 -39.46
CA ASN A 243 17.09 22.52 -38.62
C ASN A 243 17.25 22.22 -37.12
N LEU A 244 16.85 21.03 -36.67
CA LEU A 244 17.07 20.56 -35.30
C LEU A 244 18.57 20.38 -35.02
N ALA A 245 19.31 19.78 -35.96
CA ALA A 245 20.76 19.59 -35.85
C ALA A 245 21.52 20.93 -35.77
N ILE A 246 21.14 21.91 -36.61
CA ILE A 246 21.68 23.28 -36.53
C ILE A 246 21.37 23.88 -35.15
N GLY A 247 20.12 23.80 -34.68
CA GLY A 247 19.75 24.34 -33.38
C GLY A 247 20.47 23.71 -32.19
N ILE A 248 20.88 22.44 -32.28
CA ILE A 248 21.69 21.77 -31.26
C ILE A 248 23.16 22.23 -31.33
N VAL A 249 23.73 22.30 -32.55
CA VAL A 249 25.10 22.80 -32.75
C VAL A 249 25.23 24.26 -32.31
N ASP A 250 24.18 25.06 -32.48
CA ASP A 250 24.10 26.45 -32.03
C ASP A 250 23.65 26.61 -30.56
N ASN A 251 23.50 25.51 -29.80
CA ASN A 251 23.03 25.48 -28.40
C ASN A 251 21.64 26.11 -28.14
N ARG A 252 20.81 26.26 -29.16
CA ARG A 252 19.40 26.68 -29.02
C ARG A 252 18.51 25.55 -28.48
N TYR A 253 18.86 24.31 -28.80
CA TYR A 253 18.13 23.11 -28.40
C TYR A 253 19.00 22.16 -27.58
N THR A 254 18.38 21.43 -26.66
CA THR A 254 19.01 20.32 -25.93
C THR A 254 18.22 19.02 -26.14
N VAL A 255 18.91 17.89 -26.12
CA VAL A 255 18.30 16.56 -26.28
C VAL A 255 18.25 15.88 -24.92
N SER A 256 17.04 15.60 -24.44
CA SER A 256 16.80 14.78 -23.25
C SER A 256 16.36 13.40 -23.70
N ARG A 257 16.95 12.34 -23.14
CA ARG A 257 16.54 10.95 -23.42
C ARG A 257 15.88 10.37 -22.18
N HIS A 258 14.68 9.81 -22.35
CA HIS A 258 13.99 9.14 -21.26
C HIS A 258 14.74 7.84 -20.89
N PRO A 259 15.11 7.61 -19.62
CA PRO A 259 16.02 6.53 -19.23
C PRO A 259 15.42 5.14 -19.40
N VAL A 260 14.08 5.03 -19.42
CA VAL A 260 13.38 3.73 -19.50
C VAL A 260 12.93 3.41 -20.92
N THR A 261 12.43 4.41 -21.67
CA THR A 261 11.84 4.19 -23.01
C THR A 261 12.84 4.46 -24.13
N GLY A 262 13.95 5.16 -23.85
CA GLY A 262 14.94 5.54 -24.85
C GLY A 262 14.48 6.66 -25.80
N GLU A 263 13.26 7.17 -25.63
CA GLU A 263 12.70 8.25 -26.44
C GLU A 263 13.50 9.53 -26.24
N ALA A 264 13.90 10.14 -27.36
CA ALA A 264 14.61 11.41 -27.37
C ALA A 264 13.61 12.56 -27.53
N LEU A 265 13.68 13.54 -26.64
CA LEU A 265 12.89 14.77 -26.65
C LEU A 265 13.82 15.95 -26.89
N VAL A 266 13.55 16.75 -27.93
CA VAL A 266 14.29 17.99 -28.19
C VAL A 266 13.57 19.16 -27.52
N LEU A 267 14.26 19.82 -26.60
CA LEU A 267 13.76 20.93 -25.80
C LEU A 267 14.39 22.24 -26.25
N ASP A 268 13.58 23.28 -26.38
CA ASP A 268 14.07 24.64 -26.57
C ASP A 268 14.63 25.17 -25.25
N VAL A 269 15.91 25.56 -25.26
CA VAL A 269 16.64 25.96 -24.04
C VAL A 269 16.08 27.24 -23.44
N ALA A 270 15.51 28.14 -24.26
CA ALA A 270 14.95 29.40 -23.77
C ALA A 270 13.57 29.23 -23.13
N THR A 271 12.76 28.27 -23.62
CA THR A 271 11.37 28.12 -23.18
C THR A 271 11.08 26.86 -22.36
N GLY A 272 11.99 25.87 -22.39
CA GLY A 272 11.79 24.55 -21.78
C GLY A 272 10.68 23.72 -22.44
N ARG A 273 10.17 24.15 -23.60
CA ARG A 273 9.09 23.46 -24.32
C ARG A 273 9.66 22.49 -25.35
N PRO A 274 8.99 21.34 -25.59
CA PRO A 274 9.38 20.43 -26.65
C PRO A 274 9.16 21.08 -28.04
N VAL A 275 10.16 20.99 -28.91
CA VAL A 275 10.16 21.64 -30.24
C VAL A 275 9.55 20.74 -31.31
N SER A 276 9.59 19.42 -31.11
CA SER A 276 8.94 18.45 -31.98
C SER A 276 8.45 17.25 -31.16
N ARG A 277 7.22 16.80 -31.44
CA ARG A 277 6.68 15.51 -31.02
C ARG A 277 6.49 14.72 -32.30
N GLY A 278 7.53 14.01 -32.72
CA GLY A 278 7.46 13.10 -33.86
C GLY A 278 6.37 12.06 -33.61
N GLY A 279 5.29 12.14 -34.36
CA GLY A 279 4.14 11.26 -34.22
C GLY A 279 3.01 11.70 -35.14
N THR A 280 3.07 11.25 -36.39
CA THR A 280 1.94 11.25 -37.32
C THR A 280 0.75 10.54 -36.69
N GLY A 281 -0.21 11.33 -36.23
CA GLY A 281 -1.46 10.86 -35.62
C GLY A 281 -2.31 12.07 -35.29
N SER A 282 -2.82 12.75 -36.32
CA SER A 282 -3.96 13.66 -36.17
C SER A 282 -5.14 12.83 -35.68
N VAL A 283 -5.36 12.82 -34.36
CA VAL A 283 -6.60 12.33 -33.76
C VAL A 283 -7.67 13.38 -34.02
N ASP A 284 -8.65 13.00 -34.81
CA ASP A 284 -9.89 13.72 -35.09
C ASP A 284 -10.60 14.06 -33.75
N PRO A 285 -11.03 15.31 -33.48
CA PRO A 285 -11.71 15.67 -32.22
C PRO A 285 -13.12 15.07 -32.03
N GLY A 286 -13.51 14.07 -32.84
CA GLY A 286 -14.88 13.58 -32.97
C GLY A 286 -15.17 12.17 -32.47
N GLU A 287 -14.17 11.36 -32.13
CA GLU A 287 -14.39 9.99 -31.64
C GLU A 287 -14.12 9.87 -30.14
N GLY A 288 -15.08 9.23 -29.45
CA GLY A 288 -15.14 9.10 -28.01
C GLY A 288 -13.81 8.63 -27.42
N ALA A 289 -13.53 9.13 -26.21
CA ALA A 289 -12.38 8.74 -25.42
C ALA A 289 -12.14 7.23 -25.53
N PRO A 290 -10.90 6.77 -25.82
CA PRO A 290 -10.61 5.35 -25.84
C PRO A 290 -11.00 4.79 -24.47
N GLU A 291 -11.97 3.87 -24.50
CA GLU A 291 -12.32 3.05 -23.36
C GLU A 291 -11.03 2.34 -22.96
N ILE A 292 -10.44 2.80 -21.85
CA ILE A 292 -9.32 2.12 -21.22
C ILE A 292 -9.89 0.77 -20.81
N SER A 293 -9.67 -0.25 -21.63
CA SER A 293 -9.95 -1.62 -21.25
C SER A 293 -9.24 -1.85 -19.92
N PRO A 294 -9.97 -2.20 -18.85
CA PRO A 294 -9.34 -2.46 -17.56
C PRO A 294 -8.25 -3.51 -17.75
N PRO A 295 -7.12 -3.39 -17.04
CA PRO A 295 -6.09 -4.42 -17.04
C PRO A 295 -6.74 -5.77 -16.76
N GLY A 296 -6.44 -6.75 -17.62
CA GLY A 296 -7.16 -8.02 -17.71
C GLY A 296 -7.59 -8.58 -16.36
N GLU A 297 -8.88 -8.90 -16.26
CA GLU A 297 -9.49 -9.58 -15.12
C GLU A 297 -8.67 -10.79 -14.72
N MET A 298 -7.86 -10.64 -13.67
CA MET A 298 -7.47 -11.81 -12.89
C MET A 298 -8.73 -12.28 -12.16
N PRO A 299 -9.08 -13.59 -12.21
CA PRO A 299 -10.31 -14.10 -11.62
C PRO A 299 -10.25 -13.92 -10.09
N PHE A 300 -10.86 -12.84 -9.60
CA PHE A 300 -10.90 -12.46 -8.18
C PHE A 300 -12.12 -13.05 -7.45
N GLY A 301 -13.04 -13.71 -8.18
CA GLY A 301 -14.39 -14.05 -7.72
C GLY A 301 -14.53 -15.21 -6.73
N GLN A 302 -13.46 -15.86 -6.27
CA GLN A 302 -13.55 -17.00 -5.33
C GLN A 302 -12.92 -16.77 -3.94
N ARG A 303 -12.42 -15.56 -3.63
CA ARG A 303 -11.45 -15.37 -2.53
C ARG A 303 -12.00 -15.48 -1.10
N PHE A 304 -13.30 -15.57 -0.89
CA PHE A 304 -13.89 -15.50 0.46
C PHE A 304 -14.99 -16.53 0.72
N SER A 305 -14.96 -17.66 0.01
CA SER A 305 -15.99 -18.72 0.10
C SER A 305 -16.19 -19.25 1.52
N ASN A 306 -15.17 -19.20 2.38
CA ASN A 306 -15.22 -19.69 3.78
C ASN A 306 -15.18 -18.55 4.81
N SER A 307 -15.60 -17.35 4.40
CA SER A 307 -15.63 -16.16 5.26
C SER A 307 -16.41 -16.32 6.58
N PRO A 308 -17.51 -17.11 6.69
CA PRO A 308 -18.18 -17.29 7.98
C PRO A 308 -17.29 -18.03 9.01
N GLU A 309 -16.40 -18.89 8.54
CA GLU A 309 -15.52 -19.73 9.36
C GLU A 309 -14.18 -19.06 9.67
N ALA A 310 -13.74 -18.16 8.79
CA ALA A 310 -12.50 -17.39 8.95
C ALA A 310 -12.61 -16.21 9.93
N PHE A 311 -13.83 -15.78 10.25
CA PHE A 311 -14.12 -14.64 11.14
C PHE A 311 -14.92 -15.05 12.38
N GLY A 312 -14.86 -14.25 13.45
CA GLY A 312 -15.51 -14.55 14.74
C GLY A 312 -14.74 -15.55 15.62
N VAL A 313 -15.42 -16.09 16.63
CA VAL A 313 -14.81 -17.00 17.63
C VAL A 313 -14.22 -18.26 16.99
N GLY A 314 -14.88 -18.81 15.96
CA GLY A 314 -14.39 -19.94 15.18
C GLY A 314 -13.08 -19.62 14.46
N GLY A 315 -13.04 -18.52 13.71
CA GLY A 315 -11.86 -18.03 13.00
C GLY A 315 -10.67 -17.67 13.89
N ALA A 316 -10.94 -17.16 15.11
CA ALA A 316 -9.89 -16.86 16.08
C ALA A 316 -9.24 -18.12 16.66
N LEU A 317 -10.04 -19.15 16.93
CA LEU A 317 -9.53 -20.45 17.39
C LEU A 317 -8.77 -21.17 16.28
N THR A 318 -9.32 -21.22 15.07
CA THR A 318 -8.66 -21.88 13.93
C THR A 318 -7.39 -21.13 13.49
N GLY A 319 -7.39 -19.80 13.50
CA GLY A 319 -6.19 -18.99 13.26
C GLY A 319 -5.10 -19.22 14.32
N GLY A 320 -5.48 -19.34 15.60
CA GLY A 320 -4.57 -19.70 16.68
C GLY A 320 -3.96 -21.09 16.46
N ILE A 321 -4.76 -22.08 16.08
CA ILE A 321 -4.30 -23.43 15.77
C ILE A 321 -3.34 -23.42 14.57
N ASN A 322 -3.68 -22.72 13.49
CA ASN A 322 -2.81 -22.60 12.31
C ASN A 322 -1.45 -21.99 12.65
N SER A 323 -1.41 -20.94 13.47
CA SER A 323 -0.14 -20.32 13.88
C SER A 323 0.77 -21.28 14.67
N VAL A 324 0.18 -22.16 15.49
CA VAL A 324 0.92 -23.17 16.26
C VAL A 324 1.45 -24.29 15.34
N PHE A 325 0.65 -24.73 14.38
CA PHE A 325 1.05 -25.79 13.45
C PHE A 325 2.08 -25.33 12.41
N ASP A 326 2.01 -24.08 11.94
CA ASP A 326 3.03 -23.47 11.09
C ASP A 326 4.36 -23.28 11.83
N ALA A 327 4.33 -22.89 13.10
CA ALA A 327 5.54 -22.81 13.93
C ALA A 327 6.22 -24.17 14.13
N LEU A 328 5.46 -25.26 14.01
CA LEU A 328 5.94 -26.64 14.08
C LEU A 328 6.30 -27.23 12.69
N GLY A 329 6.13 -26.46 11.61
CA GLY A 329 6.44 -26.87 10.24
C GLY A 329 5.53 -27.98 9.68
N VAL A 330 4.37 -28.20 10.30
CA VAL A 330 3.44 -29.29 9.93
C VAL A 330 2.36 -28.81 8.94
N GLY A 331 2.33 -27.50 8.66
CA GLY A 331 1.33 -26.83 7.83
C GLY A 331 0.02 -26.59 8.57
N ALA A 332 -0.66 -25.49 8.23
CA ALA A 332 -1.93 -25.10 8.81
C ALA A 332 -3.05 -26.15 8.60
N PRO A 333 -3.69 -26.67 9.66
CA PRO A 333 -4.81 -27.61 9.54
C PRO A 333 -6.08 -26.99 8.93
N TYR A 334 -6.19 -25.66 8.91
CA TYR A 334 -7.29 -24.92 8.28
C TYR A 334 -6.74 -23.89 7.27
N PRO A 335 -6.17 -24.32 6.12
CA PRO A 335 -5.47 -23.44 5.19
C PRO A 335 -6.38 -22.34 4.59
N GLU A 336 -7.68 -22.60 4.49
CA GLU A 336 -8.67 -21.69 3.91
C GLU A 336 -8.90 -20.44 4.79
N VAL A 337 -8.81 -20.59 6.12
CA VAL A 337 -8.90 -19.47 7.08
C VAL A 337 -7.68 -18.58 6.96
N GLN A 338 -6.49 -19.18 6.84
CA GLN A 338 -5.24 -18.45 6.64
C GLN A 338 -5.23 -17.71 5.30
N GLN A 339 -5.75 -18.35 4.25
CA GLN A 339 -5.91 -17.74 2.94
C GLN A 339 -6.84 -16.53 3.00
N THR A 340 -8.02 -16.67 3.62
CA THR A 340 -8.96 -15.56 3.81
C THR A 340 -8.34 -14.38 4.59
N GLN A 341 -7.58 -14.67 5.64
CA GLN A 341 -6.87 -13.65 6.42
C GLN A 341 -5.77 -12.95 5.60
N SER A 342 -5.04 -13.71 4.77
CA SER A 342 -4.04 -13.16 3.87
C SER A 342 -4.66 -12.29 2.78
N ASP A 343 -5.81 -12.69 2.21
CA ASP A 343 -6.54 -11.91 1.22
C ASP A 343 -7.04 -10.59 1.79
N PHE A 344 -7.46 -10.55 3.05
CA PHE A 344 -7.80 -9.30 3.74
C PHE A 344 -6.60 -8.40 4.02
N ALA A 345 -5.45 -8.98 4.37
CA ALA A 345 -4.22 -8.20 4.53
C ALA A 345 -3.78 -7.57 3.19
N VAL A 346 -3.89 -8.33 2.09
CA VAL A 346 -3.62 -7.84 0.73
C VAL A 346 -4.63 -6.78 0.32
N LEU A 347 -5.93 -6.96 0.61
CA LEU A 347 -6.96 -5.96 0.36
C LEU A 347 -6.64 -4.64 1.09
N ARG A 348 -6.25 -4.70 2.36
CA ARG A 348 -5.85 -3.52 3.14
C ARG A 348 -4.66 -2.81 2.51
N GLU A 349 -3.60 -3.55 2.22
CA GLU A 349 -2.38 -3.00 1.62
C GLU A 349 -2.68 -2.37 0.26
N SER A 350 -3.51 -3.03 -0.55
CA SER A 350 -3.99 -2.53 -1.82
C SER A 350 -4.79 -1.24 -1.68
N LEU A 351 -5.69 -1.14 -0.69
CA LEU A 351 -6.46 0.07 -0.43
C LEU A 351 -5.57 1.21 0.05
N LEU A 352 -4.59 0.92 0.91
CA LEU A 352 -3.62 1.90 1.37
C LEU A 352 -2.73 2.42 0.22
N ASN A 353 -2.31 1.56 -0.69
CA ASN A 353 -1.52 1.96 -1.86
C ASN A 353 -2.33 2.76 -2.88
N ASP A 354 -3.58 2.39 -3.13
CA ASP A 354 -4.48 3.17 -4.00
C ASP A 354 -4.75 4.55 -3.45
N ILE A 355 -5.04 4.63 -2.15
CA ILE A 355 -5.32 5.90 -1.50
C ILE A 355 -4.03 6.70 -1.33
N GLY A 356 -2.90 6.04 -1.03
CA GLY A 356 -1.59 6.68 -0.98
C GLY A 356 -1.17 7.27 -2.33
N SER A 357 -1.48 6.61 -3.44
CA SER A 357 -1.19 7.13 -4.79
C SER A 357 -2.22 8.17 -5.26
N ALA A 358 -3.49 8.04 -4.86
CA ALA A 358 -4.54 9.02 -5.18
C ALA A 358 -4.27 10.38 -4.52
N TYR A 359 -3.65 10.37 -3.35
CA TYR A 359 -3.27 11.58 -2.64
C TYR A 359 -1.79 11.81 -2.92
N ASN A 360 -1.47 12.80 -3.75
CA ASN A 360 -0.08 13.25 -4.01
C ASN A 360 0.62 13.83 -2.74
N ARG A 361 -0.05 13.72 -1.59
CA ARG A 361 0.30 14.11 -0.21
C ARG A 361 -0.16 13.00 0.74
N GLN A 362 0.21 13.10 2.01
CA GLN A 362 -0.26 12.16 3.03
C GLN A 362 -1.81 12.14 3.08
N PRO A 363 -2.47 10.97 2.91
CA PRO A 363 -3.92 10.88 2.94
C PRO A 363 -4.47 11.30 4.31
N PRO A 364 -5.74 11.74 4.39
CA PRO A 364 -6.32 12.22 5.63
C PRO A 364 -6.18 11.19 6.75
N SER A 365 -5.76 11.63 7.93
CA SER A 365 -5.52 10.73 9.08
C SER A 365 -6.79 9.99 9.54
N TRP A 366 -7.97 10.52 9.23
CA TRP A 366 -9.23 9.82 9.46
C TRP A 366 -9.41 8.63 8.50
N LEU A 367 -8.96 8.76 7.25
CA LEU A 367 -9.11 7.74 6.22
C LEU A 367 -8.16 6.58 6.50
N LEU A 368 -6.92 6.89 6.88
CA LEU A 368 -5.96 5.90 7.35
C LEU A 368 -6.47 5.16 8.59
N ARG A 369 -6.96 5.89 9.61
CA ARG A 369 -7.56 5.27 10.81
C ARG A 369 -8.77 4.41 10.48
N ASN A 370 -9.60 4.82 9.53
CA ASN A 370 -10.75 4.05 9.11
C ASN A 370 -10.31 2.80 8.36
N ILE A 371 -9.35 2.84 7.44
CA ILE A 371 -8.83 1.63 6.76
C ILE A 371 -8.19 0.68 7.79
N GLU A 372 -7.42 1.20 8.75
CA GLU A 372 -6.81 0.41 9.82
C GLU A 372 -7.83 -0.22 10.77
N ALA A 373 -8.87 0.52 11.17
CA ALA A 373 -9.92 0.06 12.09
C ALA A 373 -10.95 -0.85 11.40
N LEU A 374 -11.15 -0.65 10.09
CA LEU A 374 -12.20 -1.30 9.31
C LEU A 374 -11.67 -2.50 8.51
N THR A 375 -10.36 -2.70 8.43
CA THR A 375 -9.80 -4.00 8.06
C THR A 375 -9.88 -4.91 9.29
N PRO A 376 -10.66 -6.01 9.25
CA PRO A 376 -10.72 -6.94 10.36
C PRO A 376 -9.31 -7.40 10.74
N ARG A 377 -8.96 -7.31 12.02
CA ARG A 377 -7.73 -7.94 12.50
C ARG A 377 -7.97 -9.44 12.51
N ALA A 378 -7.23 -10.17 11.67
CA ALA A 378 -7.18 -11.62 11.70
C ALA A 378 -7.03 -12.10 13.16
N GLY A 379 -7.94 -12.97 13.62
CA GLY A 379 -7.93 -13.51 14.98
C GLY A 379 -8.72 -12.73 16.05
N SER A 380 -9.40 -11.63 15.70
CA SER A 380 -10.32 -10.95 16.61
C SER A 380 -11.59 -11.79 16.84
N ALA A 381 -11.70 -12.41 18.02
CA ALA A 381 -12.84 -13.25 18.40
C ALA A 381 -14.20 -12.53 18.38
N LEU A 382 -14.21 -11.19 18.36
CA LEU A 382 -15.41 -10.35 18.40
C LEU A 382 -15.82 -9.79 17.03
N GLU A 383 -15.05 -10.02 15.96
CA GLU A 383 -15.35 -9.49 14.63
C GLU A 383 -15.74 -10.63 13.68
N GLY A 384 -17.06 -10.88 13.58
CA GLY A 384 -17.63 -11.84 12.63
C GLY A 384 -17.74 -11.28 11.21
N ALA A 385 -18.08 -12.15 10.24
CA ALA A 385 -18.24 -11.78 8.83
C ALA A 385 -19.24 -10.62 8.61
N GLY A 386 -20.34 -10.57 9.36
CA GLY A 386 -21.31 -9.46 9.31
C GLY A 386 -20.72 -8.12 9.78
N THR A 387 -19.78 -8.15 10.74
CA THR A 387 -19.03 -6.95 11.16
C THR A 387 -18.08 -6.51 10.05
N ALA A 388 -17.36 -7.44 9.42
CA ALA A 388 -16.49 -7.14 8.28
C ALA A 388 -17.27 -6.52 7.10
N GLN A 389 -18.43 -7.10 6.73
CA GLN A 389 -19.33 -6.54 5.71
C GLN A 389 -19.81 -5.14 6.08
N SER A 390 -20.24 -4.93 7.33
CA SER A 390 -20.70 -3.61 7.80
C SER A 390 -19.59 -2.57 7.74
N LYS A 391 -18.37 -2.96 8.12
CA LYS A 391 -17.16 -2.12 8.05
C LYS A 391 -16.78 -1.77 6.61
N LEU A 392 -16.73 -2.74 5.71
CA LEU A 392 -16.48 -2.51 4.28
C LEU A 392 -17.55 -1.63 3.64
N THR A 393 -18.82 -1.84 4.00
CA THR A 393 -19.93 -0.98 3.55
C THR A 393 -19.75 0.47 4.03
N ALA A 394 -19.31 0.67 5.27
CA ALA A 394 -19.02 2.00 5.79
C ALA A 394 -17.85 2.67 5.05
N ILE A 395 -16.76 1.94 4.77
CA ILE A 395 -15.65 2.42 3.93
C ILE A 395 -16.17 2.83 2.55
N GLY A 396 -16.94 1.97 1.89
CA GLY A 396 -17.45 2.21 0.54
C GLY A 396 -18.30 3.48 0.45
N ARG A 397 -19.18 3.71 1.43
CA ARG A 397 -19.98 4.96 1.51
C ARG A 397 -19.08 6.18 1.67
N GLN A 398 -18.11 6.11 2.57
CA GLN A 398 -17.22 7.23 2.85
C GLN A 398 -16.31 7.58 1.66
N LEU A 399 -15.77 6.58 0.97
CA LEU A 399 -15.01 6.78 -0.26
C LEU A 399 -15.89 7.37 -1.37
N SER A 400 -17.16 6.96 -1.47
CA SER A 400 -18.11 7.50 -2.44
C SER A 400 -18.46 8.96 -2.15
N ASP A 401 -18.60 9.34 -0.89
CA ASP A 401 -18.82 10.73 -0.46
C ASP A 401 -17.60 11.62 -0.76
N GLU A 402 -16.39 11.13 -0.50
CA GLU A 402 -15.15 11.82 -0.84
C GLU A 402 -14.97 11.95 -2.36
N LEU A 403 -15.30 10.91 -3.13
CA LEU A 403 -15.28 10.93 -4.59
C LEU A 403 -16.21 12.01 -5.13
N ARG A 404 -17.45 12.07 -4.64
CA ARG A 404 -18.42 13.10 -5.02
C ARG A 404 -17.90 14.51 -4.73
N THR A 405 -17.38 14.75 -3.52
CA THR A 405 -16.80 16.04 -3.14
C THR A 405 -15.60 16.43 -4.02
N THR A 406 -14.76 15.44 -4.36
CA THR A 406 -13.60 15.63 -5.23
C THR A 406 -14.03 15.95 -6.67
N GLN A 407 -15.09 15.31 -7.18
CA GLN A 407 -15.67 15.60 -8.48
C GLN A 407 -16.31 16.99 -8.55
N GLU A 408 -17.00 17.44 -7.50
CA GLU A 408 -17.52 18.81 -7.39
C GLU A 408 -16.36 19.83 -7.41
N THR A 409 -15.27 19.53 -6.71
CA THR A 409 -14.06 20.36 -6.73
C THR A 409 -13.46 20.43 -8.14
N LEU A 410 -13.43 19.31 -8.87
CA LEU A 410 -12.93 19.24 -10.25
C LEU A 410 -13.72 20.11 -11.23
N GLN A 411 -15.03 20.28 -10.98
CA GLN A 411 -15.90 21.14 -11.79
C GLN A 411 -15.68 22.63 -11.53
N GLY A 412 -15.00 22.99 -10.44
CA GLY A 412 -14.66 24.38 -10.11
C GLY A 412 -13.52 24.96 -10.96
N GLU A 413 -13.32 26.27 -10.83
CA GLU A 413 -12.18 26.97 -11.43
C GLU A 413 -10.88 26.63 -10.68
N LEU A 414 -10.22 25.56 -11.10
CA LEU A 414 -8.92 25.13 -10.59
C LEU A 414 -7.79 25.58 -11.52
N SER A 415 -6.61 25.88 -10.95
CA SER A 415 -5.39 26.01 -11.74
C SER A 415 -5.05 24.68 -12.44
N PRO A 416 -4.30 24.68 -13.56
CA PRO A 416 -3.95 23.44 -14.27
C PRO A 416 -3.27 22.39 -13.39
N ALA A 417 -2.37 22.81 -12.49
CA ALA A 417 -1.69 21.91 -11.55
C ALA A 417 -2.65 21.29 -10.53
N ASN A 418 -3.55 22.10 -9.95
CA ASN A 418 -4.54 21.60 -8.99
C ASN A 418 -5.56 20.69 -9.67
N ARG A 419 -5.93 20.97 -10.91
CA ARG A 419 -6.83 20.12 -11.71
C ARG A 419 -6.23 18.72 -11.89
N GLN A 420 -4.96 18.62 -12.27
CA GLN A 420 -4.27 17.34 -12.43
C GLN A 420 -4.19 16.55 -11.11
N GLU A 421 -3.96 17.23 -9.98
CA GLU A 421 -3.97 16.60 -8.65
C GLU A 421 -5.36 16.03 -8.30
N VAL A 422 -6.42 16.80 -8.56
CA VAL A 422 -7.80 16.38 -8.30
C VAL A 422 -8.24 15.24 -9.23
N GLU A 423 -7.84 15.26 -10.52
CA GLU A 423 -8.08 14.16 -11.46
C GLU A 423 -7.41 12.86 -11.01
N THR A 424 -6.16 12.93 -10.56
CA THR A 424 -5.44 11.79 -10.00
C THR A 424 -6.15 11.22 -8.77
N ARG A 425 -6.65 12.11 -7.89
CA ARG A 425 -7.44 11.70 -6.72
C ARG A 425 -8.74 11.00 -7.11
N VAL A 426 -9.47 11.50 -8.11
CA VAL A 426 -10.70 10.87 -8.62
C VAL A 426 -10.43 9.45 -9.11
N ILE A 427 -9.34 9.23 -9.86
CA ILE A 427 -8.97 7.91 -10.39
C ILE A 427 -8.71 6.93 -9.24
N GLY A 428 -7.88 7.30 -8.27
CA GLY A 428 -7.54 6.40 -7.17
C GLY A 428 -8.71 6.14 -6.20
N LEU A 429 -9.59 7.12 -5.97
CA LEU A 429 -10.82 6.91 -5.20
C LEU A 429 -11.77 5.93 -5.89
N ARG A 430 -11.92 5.99 -7.22
CA ARG A 430 -12.73 5.03 -7.98
C ARG A 430 -12.15 3.61 -7.90
N ALA A 431 -10.83 3.46 -8.02
CA ALA A 431 -10.17 2.17 -7.88
C ALA A 431 -10.40 1.57 -6.48
N ALA A 432 -10.25 2.37 -5.43
CA ALA A 432 -10.49 1.95 -4.06
C ALA A 432 -11.96 1.52 -3.83
N ILE A 433 -12.93 2.28 -4.36
CA ILE A 433 -14.37 1.93 -4.30
C ILE A 433 -14.64 0.59 -5.00
N GLY A 434 -14.06 0.39 -6.20
CA GLY A 434 -14.18 -0.87 -6.95
C GLY A 434 -13.74 -2.08 -6.13
N ARG A 435 -12.56 -2.00 -5.49
CA ARG A 435 -12.05 -3.09 -4.64
C ARG A 435 -12.92 -3.37 -3.43
N VAL A 436 -13.46 -2.32 -2.79
CA VAL A 436 -14.39 -2.50 -1.67
C VAL A 436 -15.68 -3.17 -2.14
N ALA A 437 -16.19 -2.81 -3.32
CA ALA A 437 -17.36 -3.45 -3.91
C ALA A 437 -17.10 -4.92 -4.26
N ASP A 438 -15.94 -5.24 -4.85
CA ASP A 438 -15.54 -6.62 -5.16
C ASP A 438 -15.41 -7.46 -3.88
N ALA A 439 -14.80 -6.89 -2.84
CA ALA A 439 -14.72 -7.53 -1.53
C ALA A 439 -16.12 -7.76 -0.94
N LEU A 440 -17.04 -6.80 -1.01
CA LEU A 440 -18.42 -6.97 -0.55
C LEU A 440 -19.18 -8.04 -1.35
N ASN A 441 -19.04 -8.06 -2.68
CA ASN A 441 -19.68 -9.04 -3.55
C ASN A 441 -19.21 -10.46 -3.26
N SER A 442 -17.95 -10.62 -2.88
CA SER A 442 -17.40 -11.93 -2.53
C SER A 442 -18.02 -12.54 -1.26
N PHE A 443 -18.60 -11.72 -0.38
CA PHE A 443 -19.38 -12.20 0.76
C PHE A 443 -20.83 -12.54 0.40
N GLY A 444 -21.36 -11.91 -0.66
CA GLY A 444 -22.75 -12.03 -1.08
C GLY A 444 -22.99 -13.14 -2.12
N GLY A 445 -21.93 -13.78 -2.62
CA GLY A 445 -22.06 -14.94 -3.48
C GLY A 445 -22.77 -16.06 -2.74
N GLU A 446 -24.06 -16.25 -3.01
CA GLU A 446 -24.81 -17.41 -2.57
C GLU A 446 -23.99 -18.65 -2.92
N VAL A 447 -23.57 -19.38 -1.89
CA VAL A 447 -23.02 -20.72 -2.04
C VAL A 447 -24.16 -21.53 -2.64
N SER A 448 -24.25 -21.57 -3.97
CA SER A 448 -25.02 -22.58 -4.68
C SER A 448 -24.57 -23.90 -4.06
N PRO A 449 -25.46 -24.68 -3.42
CA PRO A 449 -25.06 -25.89 -2.72
C PRO A 449 -24.43 -26.83 -3.74
N GLN A 450 -23.11 -26.77 -3.85
CA GLN A 450 -22.34 -27.78 -4.54
C GLN A 450 -22.54 -29.02 -3.69
N THR A 451 -23.25 -29.99 -4.26
CA THR A 451 -23.34 -31.34 -3.74
C THR A 451 -21.94 -31.74 -3.29
N PRO A 452 -21.71 -32.02 -2.00
CA PRO A 452 -20.36 -32.22 -1.49
C PRO A 452 -19.69 -33.34 -2.27
N SER A 453 -18.62 -32.99 -2.97
CA SER A 453 -17.65 -33.93 -3.48
C SER A 453 -17.17 -34.77 -2.28
N THR A 454 -17.43 -36.07 -2.32
CA THR A 454 -17.08 -37.08 -1.31
C THR A 454 -15.57 -37.37 -1.24
N GLY A 455 -14.76 -36.31 -1.28
CA GLY A 455 -13.29 -36.35 -1.27
C GLY A 455 -12.67 -35.71 -0.03
N GLY A 456 -13.36 -35.73 1.12
CA GLY A 456 -12.74 -35.34 2.40
C GLY A 456 -11.58 -36.28 2.76
N PRO A 457 -10.57 -35.79 3.51
CA PRO A 457 -9.46 -36.63 3.97
C PRO A 457 -10.02 -37.83 4.74
N GLN A 458 -9.82 -39.03 4.19
CA GLN A 458 -10.22 -40.26 4.86
C GLN A 458 -9.45 -40.34 6.19
N VAL A 459 -10.19 -40.30 7.30
CA VAL A 459 -9.62 -40.57 8.62
C VAL A 459 -9.04 -42.00 8.56
N PRO A 460 -7.73 -42.19 8.80
CA PRO A 460 -7.14 -43.51 8.69
C PRO A 460 -7.74 -44.44 9.74
N GLU A 461 -8.02 -45.68 9.33
CA GLU A 461 -8.49 -46.73 10.22
C GLU A 461 -7.53 -46.88 11.41
N GLY A 462 -8.06 -46.79 12.63
CA GLY A 462 -7.28 -46.81 13.86
C GLY A 462 -6.85 -45.45 14.41
N ALA A 463 -7.22 -44.33 13.77
CA ALA A 463 -7.03 -43.00 14.35
C ALA A 463 -7.71 -42.88 15.71
N THR A 464 -7.06 -42.27 16.70
CA THR A 464 -7.65 -42.06 18.04
C THR A 464 -7.91 -40.58 18.29
N ALA A 465 -9.00 -40.29 18.99
CA ALA A 465 -9.38 -38.95 19.41
C ALA A 465 -9.94 -38.99 20.84
N THR A 466 -10.19 -37.81 21.43
CA THR A 466 -10.87 -37.70 22.72
C THR A 466 -12.25 -37.09 22.46
N ASN A 467 -13.31 -37.76 22.88
CA ASN A 467 -14.66 -37.24 22.74
C ASN A 467 -14.79 -35.98 23.63
N PRO A 468 -15.12 -34.80 23.07
CA PRO A 468 -15.14 -33.54 23.81
C PRO A 468 -16.27 -33.46 24.86
N GLU A 469 -17.34 -34.23 24.70
CA GLU A 469 -18.48 -34.23 25.63
C GLU A 469 -18.24 -35.13 26.84
N THR A 470 -17.51 -36.23 26.65
CA THR A 470 -17.36 -37.28 27.67
C THR A 470 -15.95 -37.43 28.21
N GLY A 471 -14.94 -36.85 27.53
CA GLY A 471 -13.53 -37.04 27.83
C GLY A 471 -13.00 -38.46 27.52
N ALA A 472 -13.83 -39.35 26.98
CA ALA A 472 -13.44 -40.72 26.67
C ALA A 472 -12.56 -40.79 25.41
N ARG A 473 -11.55 -41.67 25.40
CA ARG A 473 -10.78 -41.96 24.19
C ARG A 473 -11.64 -42.77 23.22
N ILE A 474 -11.64 -42.38 21.95
CA ILE A 474 -12.38 -43.02 20.86
C ILE A 474 -11.40 -43.40 19.73
N ILE A 475 -11.71 -44.44 18.97
CA ILE A 475 -10.94 -44.94 17.83
C ILE A 475 -11.82 -45.02 16.59
N PHE A 476 -11.30 -44.61 15.44
CA PHE A 476 -12.01 -44.72 14.16
C PHE A 476 -11.89 -46.15 13.63
N ARG A 477 -13.01 -46.87 13.55
CA ARG A 477 -13.10 -48.22 13.01
C ARG A 477 -14.32 -48.36 12.10
N ASN A 478 -14.15 -49.02 10.96
CA ASN A 478 -15.21 -49.30 9.99
C ASN A 478 -16.03 -48.06 9.58
N GLY A 479 -15.38 -46.89 9.48
CA GLY A 479 -16.06 -45.65 9.12
C GLY A 479 -16.81 -44.94 10.26
N ALA A 480 -16.69 -45.41 11.51
CA ALA A 480 -17.31 -44.79 12.68
C ALA A 480 -16.32 -44.62 13.84
N TRP A 481 -16.57 -43.64 14.70
CA TRP A 481 -15.83 -43.49 15.96
C TRP A 481 -16.44 -44.37 17.04
N GLU A 482 -15.66 -45.31 17.57
CA GLU A 482 -16.06 -46.23 18.65
C GLU A 482 -15.26 -45.93 19.94
N PRO A 483 -15.79 -46.20 21.14
CA PRO A 483 -15.03 -46.10 22.37
C PRO A 483 -13.79 -46.99 22.35
N LEU A 484 -12.63 -46.44 22.73
CA LEU A 484 -11.40 -47.19 22.91
C LEU A 484 -11.49 -47.91 24.27
N GLN A 485 -11.94 -49.17 24.26
CA GLN A 485 -12.02 -50.04 25.45
C GLN A 485 -10.65 -50.39 26.02
#